data_AF-A0A4R6SH47-F1
#
_entry.id   AF-A0A4R6SH47-F1
#
_cell.length_a   1.000
_cell.length_b   1.000
_cell.length_c   1.000
_cell.angle_alpha   90.00
_cell.angle_beta   90.00
_cell.angle_gamma   90.00
#
_symmetry.space_group_name_H-M   'P 1'
#
loop_
_entity.id
_entity.type
_entity.pdbx_description
1 polymer ?
#
loop_
_entity_poly.entity_id
_entity_poly.type
_entity_poly.pdbx_seq_one_letter_code
_entity_poly.pdbx_strand_id
1 'polypeptide(L)'
;MELMRQDLIMVGGSGRLPKGVATLDTNRAKSRFGVAYVRAVCSQAGVGFQETSPDEDVLAVDGTVAFEIADARVQVKCTGQFRLKGGSTATWPIDESWRKRWNRCGVPVYFVLVIVDPDDQVAWLHHQDEATLHRAAAFWVRVDKLPDGQNIVVPKAQRLTADTLRLWADDVEASFDPSRGGGVGV
;
A
#
# COMPACT_ATOMS: atom_id res chain seq x y z
N MET A 1 34.79 29.66 30.27
CA MET A 1 35.36 29.25 28.97
C MET A 1 34.27 28.51 28.22
N GLU A 2 33.92 29.08 27.07
CA GLU A 2 32.84 28.75 26.12
C GLU A 2 32.22 27.34 26.19
N LEU A 3 30.90 27.32 26.39
CA LEU A 3 30.05 26.23 25.90
C LEU A 3 30.05 26.28 24.36
N MET A 4 30.51 25.22 23.70
CA MET A 4 30.19 25.00 22.29
C MET A 4 28.69 24.77 22.16
N ARG A 5 27.99 25.79 21.68
CA ARG A 5 26.65 25.64 21.09
C ARG A 5 26.80 24.82 19.82
N GLN A 6 26.28 23.60 19.84
CA GLN A 6 25.96 22.89 18.59
C GLN A 6 24.80 23.66 17.95
N ASP A 7 25.08 24.29 16.81
CA ASP A 7 24.06 24.90 15.97
C ASP A 7 23.14 23.80 15.45
N LEU A 8 22.06 23.58 16.20
CA LEU A 8 20.89 22.83 15.79
C LEU A 8 20.37 23.49 14.51
N ILE A 9 20.58 22.84 13.35
CA ILE A 9 19.91 23.22 12.12
C ILE A 9 18.42 22.92 12.31
N MET A 10 17.71 23.91 12.85
CA MET A 10 16.27 23.98 12.81
C MET A 10 15.88 24.16 11.34
N VAL A 11 15.69 23.06 10.60
CA VAL A 11 14.99 23.10 9.31
C VAL A 11 13.49 23.29 9.60
N GLY A 12 13.15 24.46 10.12
CA GLY A 12 11.80 25.01 10.07
C GLY A 12 11.59 25.59 8.68
N GLY A 13 11.25 24.73 7.72
CA GLY A 13 11.12 25.13 6.31
C GLY A 13 9.89 24.51 5.67
N SER A 14 8.90 25.36 5.39
CA SER A 14 7.73 25.10 4.54
C SER A 14 8.02 24.08 3.43
N GLY A 15 7.22 23.00 3.41
CA GLY A 15 7.38 21.77 2.63
C GLY A 15 7.29 21.91 1.11
N ARG A 16 8.16 22.72 0.50
CA ARG A 16 8.45 22.64 -0.94
C ARG A 16 9.77 21.92 -1.15
N LEU A 17 9.74 20.88 -1.98
CA LEU A 17 10.93 20.19 -2.47
C LEU A 17 11.93 21.21 -3.06
N PRO A 18 13.24 21.09 -2.78
CA PRO A 18 14.24 22.00 -3.32
C PRO A 18 14.16 22.03 -4.85
N LYS A 19 13.94 23.23 -5.41
CA LYS A 19 13.96 23.43 -6.87
C LYS A 19 15.35 23.05 -7.39
N GLY A 20 15.40 22.05 -8.28
CA GLY A 20 16.65 21.58 -8.92
C GLY A 20 17.07 20.14 -8.58
N VAL A 21 16.51 19.53 -7.52
CA VAL A 21 16.80 18.13 -7.14
C VAL A 21 15.63 17.20 -7.47
N ALA A 22 14.39 17.66 -7.29
CA ALA A 22 13.21 16.83 -7.51
C ALA A 22 12.97 16.57 -9.01
N THR A 23 12.96 15.30 -9.39
CA THR A 23 12.60 14.83 -10.74
C THR A 23 11.17 14.31 -10.84
N LEU A 24 10.49 14.15 -9.70
CA LEU A 24 9.09 13.73 -9.61
C LEU A 24 8.23 14.89 -9.10
N ASP A 25 7.02 15.04 -9.65
CA ASP A 25 6.00 15.86 -9.03
C ASP A 25 5.51 15.25 -7.70
N THR A 26 4.81 16.05 -6.89
CA THR A 26 4.33 15.63 -5.56
C THR A 26 3.40 14.42 -5.62
N ASN A 27 2.58 14.26 -6.67
CA ASN A 27 1.69 13.11 -6.77
C ASN A 27 2.46 11.84 -7.10
N ARG A 28 3.42 11.89 -8.02
CA ARG A 28 4.31 10.77 -8.32
C ARG A 28 5.17 10.40 -7.12
N ALA A 29 5.73 11.37 -6.42
CA ALA A 29 6.49 11.15 -5.20
C ALA A 29 5.65 10.44 -4.13
N LYS A 30 4.41 10.89 -3.92
CA LYS A 30 3.43 10.24 -3.02
C LYS A 30 3.14 8.79 -3.43
N SER A 31 2.85 8.55 -4.70
CA SER A 31 2.59 7.19 -5.21
C SER A 31 3.78 6.26 -4.94
N ARG A 32 5.01 6.72 -5.25
CA ARG A 32 6.22 5.94 -4.97
C ARG A 32 6.46 5.71 -3.49
N PHE A 33 6.20 6.71 -2.65
CA PHE A 33 6.29 6.55 -1.20
C PHE A 33 5.31 5.50 -0.69
N GLY A 34 4.09 5.46 -1.22
CA GLY A 34 3.11 4.41 -0.91
C GLY A 34 3.61 3.01 -1.22
N VAL A 35 4.15 2.80 -2.42
CA VAL A 35 4.72 1.49 -2.81
C VAL A 35 5.93 1.14 -1.95
N ALA A 36 6.81 2.10 -1.66
CA ALA A 36 7.96 1.90 -0.78
C ALA A 36 7.54 1.49 0.65
N TYR A 37 6.47 2.08 1.18
CA TYR A 37 5.91 1.67 2.47
C TYR A 37 5.42 0.22 2.44
N VAL A 38 4.69 -0.18 1.40
CA VAL A 38 4.22 -1.58 1.25
C VAL A 38 5.40 -2.54 1.17
N ARG A 39 6.43 -2.18 0.39
CA ARG A 39 7.67 -2.97 0.27
C ARG A 39 8.39 -3.10 1.62
N ALA A 40 8.39 -2.06 2.46
CA ALA A 40 8.96 -2.12 3.80
C ALA A 40 8.20 -3.10 4.71
N VAL A 41 6.87 -3.13 4.66
CA VAL A 41 6.06 -4.12 5.40
C VAL A 41 6.34 -5.54 4.91
N CYS A 42 6.44 -5.75 3.60
CA CYS A 42 6.81 -7.05 3.03
C CYS A 42 8.21 -7.48 3.49
N SER A 43 9.18 -6.56 3.48
CA SER A 43 10.54 -6.81 3.94
C SER A 43 10.59 -7.15 5.44
N GLN A 44 9.79 -6.48 6.27
CA GLN A 44 9.65 -6.80 7.69
C GLN A 44 9.15 -8.24 7.91
N ALA A 45 8.25 -8.72 7.04
CA ALA A 45 7.72 -10.07 7.08
C ALA A 45 8.65 -11.12 6.43
N GLY A 46 9.76 -10.71 5.79
CA GLY A 46 10.60 -11.60 5.00
C GLY A 46 9.95 -12.07 3.70
N VAL A 47 8.98 -11.32 3.18
CA VAL A 47 8.19 -11.66 1.99
C VAL A 47 8.62 -10.80 0.80
N GLY A 48 8.77 -11.40 -0.37
CA GLY A 48 9.12 -10.69 -1.60
C GLY A 48 7.99 -9.78 -2.09
N PHE A 49 8.35 -8.60 -2.61
CA PHE A 49 7.42 -7.71 -3.31
C PHE A 49 8.02 -7.30 -4.66
N GLN A 50 7.31 -7.60 -5.74
CA GLN A 50 7.69 -7.23 -7.09
C GLN A 50 6.75 -6.14 -7.61
N GLU A 51 7.30 -4.98 -7.93
CA GLU A 51 6.52 -3.86 -8.48
C GLU A 51 6.35 -4.04 -10.00
N THR A 52 5.12 -3.83 -10.48
CA THR A 52 4.86 -3.69 -11.92
C THR A 52 5.41 -2.35 -12.39
N SER A 53 6.11 -2.31 -13.53
CA SER A 53 6.57 -1.04 -14.08
C SER A 53 5.38 -0.08 -14.27
N PRO A 54 5.56 1.21 -13.99
CA PRO A 54 4.56 2.20 -14.36
C PRO A 54 4.25 2.09 -15.85
N ASP A 55 2.99 2.31 -16.20
CA ASP A 55 2.45 2.19 -17.57
C ASP A 55 2.30 0.73 -18.07
N GLU A 56 2.82 -0.26 -17.35
CA GLU A 56 2.58 -1.69 -17.58
C GLU A 56 1.51 -2.26 -16.63
N ASP A 57 0.98 -1.45 -15.70
CA ASP A 57 -0.08 -1.76 -14.74
C ASP A 57 -1.48 -1.82 -15.38
N VAL A 58 -1.56 -2.34 -16.61
CA VAL A 58 -2.78 -2.47 -17.41
C VAL A 58 -3.86 -3.33 -16.71
N LEU A 59 -3.50 -4.11 -15.70
CA LEU A 59 -4.44 -4.90 -14.90
C LEU A 59 -4.95 -4.18 -13.65
N ALA A 60 -4.61 -2.90 -13.45
CA ALA A 60 -4.81 -2.18 -12.19
C ALA A 60 -4.22 -2.97 -11.02
N VAL A 61 -2.92 -3.32 -11.17
CA VAL A 61 -2.12 -4.05 -10.21
C VAL A 61 -0.73 -3.42 -10.23
N ASP A 62 -0.34 -2.80 -9.11
CA ASP A 62 0.94 -2.11 -8.98
C ASP A 62 2.07 -3.06 -8.58
N GLY A 63 1.75 -4.28 -8.14
CA GLY A 63 2.75 -5.29 -7.86
C GLY A 63 2.18 -6.61 -7.36
N THR A 64 3.09 -7.54 -7.07
CA THR A 64 2.79 -8.85 -6.48
C THR A 64 3.53 -9.04 -5.17
N VAL A 65 2.89 -9.77 -4.25
CA VAL A 65 3.47 -10.26 -3.00
C VAL A 65 3.74 -11.75 -3.19
N ALA A 66 5.00 -12.14 -3.08
CA ALA A 66 5.46 -13.49 -3.42
C ALA A 66 5.39 -14.42 -2.21
N PHE A 67 4.51 -15.41 -2.28
CA PHE A 67 4.47 -16.54 -1.34
C PHE A 67 4.97 -17.81 -2.02
N GLU A 68 5.25 -18.85 -1.23
CA GLU A 68 5.84 -20.10 -1.74
C GLU A 68 4.97 -20.80 -2.79
N ILE A 69 3.64 -20.82 -2.58
CA ILE A 69 2.70 -21.51 -3.47
C ILE A 69 2.41 -20.68 -4.72
N ALA A 70 2.11 -19.40 -4.55
CA ALA A 70 1.84 -18.46 -5.62
C ALA A 70 1.87 -17.01 -5.11
N ASP A 71 1.83 -16.07 -6.04
CA ASP A 71 1.74 -14.65 -5.74
C ASP A 71 0.31 -14.22 -5.38
N ALA A 72 0.17 -13.29 -4.45
CA ALA A 72 -1.00 -12.41 -4.38
C ALA A 72 -0.76 -11.14 -5.19
N ARG A 73 -1.82 -10.55 -5.74
CA ARG A 73 -1.74 -9.27 -6.49
C ARG A 73 -2.16 -8.10 -5.62
N VAL A 74 -1.55 -6.94 -5.83
CA VAL A 74 -1.82 -5.73 -5.04
C VAL A 74 -1.99 -4.50 -5.92
N GLN A 75 -3.06 -3.74 -5.70
CA GLN A 75 -3.18 -2.34 -6.10
C GLN A 75 -2.92 -1.46 -4.89
N VAL A 76 -1.95 -0.57 -4.98
CA VAL A 76 -1.57 0.42 -3.97
C VAL A 76 -2.10 1.80 -4.37
N LYS A 77 -2.85 2.44 -3.48
CA LYS A 77 -3.17 3.86 -3.60
C LYS A 77 -2.59 4.60 -2.40
N CYS A 78 -1.89 5.70 -2.67
CA CYS A 78 -1.37 6.59 -1.63
C CYS A 78 -2.10 7.93 -1.65
N THR A 79 -2.61 8.35 -0.51
CA THR A 79 -3.44 9.54 -0.38
C THR A 79 -3.17 10.29 0.91
N GLY A 80 -3.34 11.61 0.88
CA GLY A 80 -3.41 12.43 2.08
C GLY A 80 -4.78 13.01 2.37
N GLN A 81 -5.78 12.73 1.52
CA GLN A 81 -7.14 13.24 1.70
C GLN A 81 -7.88 12.54 2.85
N PHE A 82 -7.53 11.28 3.12
CA PHE A 82 -8.12 10.53 4.21
C PHE A 82 -7.33 10.79 5.48
N ARG A 83 -7.80 11.70 6.33
CA ARG A 83 -7.20 11.86 7.66
C ARG A 83 -7.40 10.57 8.46
N LEU A 84 -6.37 10.20 9.23
CA LEU A 84 -6.49 9.11 10.22
C LEU A 84 -7.59 9.40 11.23
N LYS A 85 -7.83 10.69 11.54
CA LYS A 85 -8.87 11.17 12.44
C LYS A 85 -10.24 11.24 11.73
N GLY A 86 -11.19 10.40 12.16
CA GLY A 86 -12.61 10.41 11.78
C GLY A 86 -13.07 9.25 10.88
N GLY A 87 -14.22 8.64 11.19
CA GLY A 87 -14.83 7.52 10.44
C GLY A 87 -14.19 6.14 10.66
N SER A 88 -14.95 5.06 10.47
CA SER A 88 -14.49 3.67 10.58
C SER A 88 -13.96 3.08 9.26
N THR A 89 -14.23 3.74 8.13
CA THR A 89 -13.90 3.27 6.78
C THR A 89 -13.38 4.40 5.89
N ALA A 90 -12.72 4.03 4.79
CA ALA A 90 -12.42 4.90 3.65
C ALA A 90 -13.04 4.31 2.37
N THR A 91 -13.70 5.13 1.56
CA THR A 91 -14.36 4.68 0.32
C THR A 91 -13.57 5.14 -0.89
N TRP A 92 -13.34 4.24 -1.84
CA TRP A 92 -12.62 4.54 -3.08
C TRP A 92 -13.48 4.17 -4.30
N PRO A 93 -13.70 5.11 -5.25
CA PRO A 93 -14.42 4.81 -6.47
C PRO A 93 -13.61 3.85 -7.35
N ILE A 94 -14.29 2.87 -7.93
CA ILE A 94 -13.68 1.82 -8.74
C ILE A 94 -14.14 1.91 -10.19
N ASP A 95 -13.21 1.75 -11.11
CA ASP A 95 -13.51 1.55 -12.53
C ASP A 95 -14.00 0.12 -12.74
N GLU A 96 -15.13 -0.04 -13.42
CA GLU A 96 -15.76 -1.34 -13.64
C GLU A 96 -14.87 -2.29 -14.47
N SER A 97 -13.97 -1.75 -15.31
CA SER A 97 -12.98 -2.55 -16.02
C SER A 97 -11.93 -3.16 -15.10
N TRP A 98 -11.56 -2.49 -14.01
CA TRP A 98 -10.62 -3.01 -13.01
C TRP A 98 -11.25 -4.16 -12.24
N ARG A 99 -12.50 -3.98 -11.79
CA ARG A 99 -13.28 -5.05 -11.13
C ARG A 99 -13.34 -6.31 -11.96
N LYS A 100 -13.72 -6.19 -13.24
CA LYS A 100 -13.81 -7.34 -14.16
C LYS A 100 -12.49 -8.07 -14.31
N ARG A 101 -11.36 -7.37 -14.25
CA ARG A 101 -10.03 -7.99 -14.30
C ARG A 101 -9.68 -8.69 -12.99
N TRP A 102 -9.98 -8.07 -11.85
CA TRP A 102 -9.72 -8.65 -10.53
C TRP A 102 -10.58 -9.89 -10.28
N ASN A 103 -11.86 -9.88 -10.63
CA ASN A 103 -12.78 -11.02 -10.47
C ASN A 103 -12.43 -12.22 -11.36
N ARG A 104 -11.65 -12.00 -12.42
CA ARG A 104 -11.12 -13.07 -13.29
C ARG A 104 -9.77 -13.62 -12.80
N CYS A 105 -9.19 -13.04 -11.75
CA CYS A 105 -7.91 -13.47 -11.23
C CYS A 105 -8.08 -14.77 -10.43
N GLY A 106 -7.24 -15.78 -10.71
CA GLY A 106 -7.24 -17.04 -9.97
C GLY A 106 -6.57 -16.95 -8.59
N VAL A 107 -5.90 -15.84 -8.29
CA VAL A 107 -5.26 -15.57 -7.00
C VAL A 107 -5.93 -14.35 -6.33
N PRO A 108 -5.84 -14.23 -5.00
CA PRO A 108 -6.33 -13.06 -4.29
C PRO A 108 -5.77 -11.75 -4.85
N VAL A 109 -6.63 -10.74 -4.95
CA VAL A 109 -6.23 -9.37 -5.31
C VAL A 109 -6.59 -8.47 -4.14
N TYR A 110 -5.60 -7.73 -3.62
CA TYR A 110 -5.78 -6.82 -2.50
C TYR A 110 -5.66 -5.37 -2.97
N PHE A 111 -6.54 -4.53 -2.43
CA PHE A 111 -6.41 -3.08 -2.52
C PHE A 111 -5.80 -2.56 -1.22
N VAL A 112 -4.69 -1.86 -1.31
CA VAL A 112 -3.97 -1.25 -0.19
C VAL A 112 -4.07 0.26 -0.28
N LEU A 113 -4.63 0.87 0.77
CA LEU A 113 -4.72 2.31 0.93
C LEU A 113 -3.65 2.79 1.92
N VAL A 114 -2.60 3.42 1.40
CA VAL A 114 -1.57 4.09 2.21
C VAL A 114 -1.98 5.53 2.46
N ILE A 115 -2.02 5.92 3.72
CA ILE A 115 -2.36 7.26 4.18
C ILE A 115 -1.09 7.96 4.66
N VAL A 116 -0.84 9.17 4.13
CA VAL A 116 0.23 10.08 4.54
C VAL A 116 -0.35 11.45 4.89
N ASP A 117 0.42 12.31 5.55
CA ASP A 117 0.06 13.72 5.69
C ASP A 117 0.38 14.46 4.38
N PRO A 118 -0.62 14.99 3.63
CA PRO A 118 -0.36 15.62 2.34
C PRO A 118 0.38 16.96 2.47
N ASP A 119 0.28 17.62 3.62
CA ASP A 119 0.78 18.97 3.84
C ASP A 119 2.25 18.98 4.33
N ASP A 120 2.80 17.80 4.64
CA ASP A 120 4.14 17.64 5.21
C ASP A 120 4.89 16.46 4.57
N GLN A 121 5.25 16.62 3.29
CA GLN A 121 6.05 15.63 2.55
C GLN A 121 7.40 15.34 3.21
N VAL A 122 8.01 16.35 3.84
CA VAL A 122 9.29 16.19 4.54
C VAL A 122 9.14 15.24 5.72
N ALA A 123 8.01 15.29 6.43
CA ALA A 123 7.74 14.39 7.54
C ALA A 123 7.42 12.95 7.16
N TRP A 124 7.20 12.60 5.89
CA TRP A 124 6.87 11.21 5.52
C TRP A 124 7.95 10.21 6.00
N LEU A 125 9.21 10.63 5.99
CA LEU A 125 10.31 9.94 6.68
C LEU A 125 10.84 10.86 7.77
N HIS A 126 10.67 10.43 9.02
CA HIS A 126 11.16 11.16 10.17
C HIS A 126 12.35 10.41 10.77
N HIS A 127 13.51 11.07 10.79
CA HIS A 127 14.74 10.50 11.34
C HIS A 127 14.89 10.86 12.81
N GLN A 128 15.15 9.84 13.62
CA GLN A 128 15.50 9.91 15.02
C GLN A 128 16.89 9.26 15.19
N ASP A 129 17.53 9.47 16.33
CA ASP A 129 18.91 9.01 16.55
C ASP A 129 19.09 7.49 16.34
N GLU A 130 18.09 6.70 16.71
CA GLU A 130 18.15 5.23 16.67
C GLU A 130 17.29 4.60 15.55
N ALA A 131 16.44 5.39 14.89
CA ALA A 131 15.44 4.84 13.99
C ALA A 131 14.98 5.85 12.93
N THR A 132 14.45 5.32 11.84
CA THR A 132 13.67 6.10 10.87
C THR A 132 12.22 5.68 10.94
N LEU A 133 11.33 6.63 11.22
CA LEU A 133 9.89 6.43 11.27
C LEU A 133 9.26 6.79 9.92
N HIS A 134 8.60 5.82 9.31
CA HIS A 134 7.70 6.07 8.18
C HIS A 134 6.37 6.62 8.75
N ARG A 135 6.12 7.93 8.60
CA ARG A 135 4.90 8.58 9.10
C ARG A 135 3.71 8.33 8.17
N ALA A 136 3.31 7.06 8.08
CA ALA A 136 2.19 6.59 7.28
C ALA A 136 1.43 5.47 7.99
N ALA A 137 0.23 5.20 7.51
CA ALA A 137 -0.50 3.99 7.87
C ALA A 137 -1.15 3.40 6.62
N ALA A 138 -1.12 2.08 6.49
CA ALA A 138 -1.76 1.38 5.39
C ALA A 138 -2.91 0.51 5.90
N PHE A 139 -3.98 0.46 5.12
CA PHE A 139 -5.15 -0.36 5.36
C PHE A 139 -5.46 -1.14 4.09
N TRP A 140 -6.20 -2.24 4.19
CA TRP A 140 -6.39 -3.12 3.05
C TRP A 140 -7.78 -3.77 3.01
N VAL A 141 -8.16 -4.24 1.83
CA VAL A 141 -9.34 -5.09 1.61
C VAL A 141 -9.10 -6.00 0.40
N ARG A 142 -9.72 -7.18 0.39
CA ARG A 142 -9.70 -8.12 -0.74
C ARG A 142 -10.74 -7.68 -1.78
N VAL A 143 -10.35 -7.59 -3.06
CA VAL A 143 -11.16 -6.99 -4.13
C VAL A 143 -11.48 -7.93 -5.30
N ASP A 144 -10.87 -9.13 -5.38
CA ASP A 144 -11.22 -10.17 -6.37
C ASP A 144 -12.61 -10.81 -6.15
N LYS A 145 -13.29 -10.43 -5.06
CA LYS A 145 -14.64 -10.89 -4.69
C LYS A 145 -15.63 -9.73 -4.52
N LEU A 146 -15.30 -8.53 -5.01
CA LEU A 146 -16.10 -7.34 -4.78
C LEU A 146 -17.36 -7.35 -5.68
N PRO A 147 -18.59 -7.26 -5.12
CA PRO A 147 -19.82 -7.29 -5.91
C PRO A 147 -19.94 -6.12 -6.89
N ASP A 148 -20.60 -6.36 -8.02
CA ASP A 148 -20.82 -5.36 -9.07
C ASP A 148 -21.49 -4.07 -8.52
N GLY A 149 -21.09 -2.92 -9.07
CA GLY A 149 -21.64 -1.62 -8.70
C GLY A 149 -21.24 -1.08 -7.32
N GLN A 150 -20.40 -1.80 -6.55
CA GLN A 150 -19.95 -1.33 -5.23
C GLN A 150 -18.58 -0.64 -5.27
N ASN A 151 -18.44 0.50 -4.60
CA ASN A 151 -17.14 1.10 -4.33
C ASN A 151 -16.29 0.22 -3.40
N ILE A 152 -14.97 0.40 -3.45
CA ILE A 152 -14.08 -0.24 -2.49
C ILE A 152 -14.29 0.45 -1.14
N VAL A 153 -14.59 -0.34 -0.10
CA VAL A 153 -14.69 0.16 1.28
C VAL A 153 -13.56 -0.47 2.08
N VAL A 154 -12.62 0.35 2.54
CA VAL A 154 -11.45 -0.07 3.29
C VAL A 154 -11.67 0.20 4.78
N PRO A 155 -11.83 -0.82 5.64
CA PRO A 155 -11.98 -0.62 7.08
C PRO A 155 -10.68 -0.14 7.71
N LYS A 156 -10.74 0.91 8.54
CA LYS A 156 -9.55 1.40 9.26
C LYS A 156 -9.08 0.44 10.36
N ALA A 157 -9.90 -0.54 10.75
CA ALA A 157 -9.47 -1.63 11.62
C ALA A 157 -8.57 -2.64 10.89
N GLN A 158 -8.64 -2.69 9.56
CA GLN A 158 -7.93 -3.67 8.73
C GLN A 158 -6.56 -3.10 8.31
N ARG A 159 -5.68 -2.94 9.31
CA ARG A 159 -4.34 -2.36 9.13
C ARG A 159 -3.42 -3.36 8.45
N LEU A 160 -2.64 -2.90 7.50
CA LEU A 160 -1.58 -3.69 6.86
C LEU A 160 -0.35 -3.73 7.77
N THR A 161 0.01 -4.93 8.19
CA THR A 161 1.17 -5.26 9.04
C THR A 161 1.85 -6.51 8.50
N ALA A 162 3.01 -6.89 9.06
CA ALA A 162 3.65 -8.16 8.71
C ALA A 162 2.72 -9.37 8.95
N ASP A 163 1.91 -9.35 10.02
CA ASP A 163 0.94 -10.42 10.32
C ASP A 163 -0.16 -10.55 9.27
N THR A 164 -0.53 -9.44 8.62
CA THR A 164 -1.48 -9.45 7.50
C THR A 164 -1.01 -10.35 6.36
N LEU A 165 0.30 -10.40 6.10
CA LEU A 165 0.83 -11.17 4.99
C LEU A 165 0.74 -12.68 5.23
N ARG A 166 0.67 -13.12 6.50
CA ARG A 166 0.38 -14.54 6.82
C ARG A 166 -1.05 -14.91 6.43
N LEU A 167 -2.01 -14.04 6.75
CA LEU A 167 -3.39 -14.21 6.32
C LEU A 167 -3.53 -14.24 4.79
N TRP A 168 -2.75 -13.41 4.09
CA TRP A 168 -2.76 -13.42 2.62
C TRP A 168 -2.16 -14.70 2.04
N ALA A 169 -1.15 -15.28 2.69
CA ALA A 169 -0.61 -16.58 2.31
C ALA A 169 -1.68 -17.69 2.43
N ASP A 170 -2.42 -17.71 3.55
CA ASP A 170 -3.53 -18.66 3.75
C ASP A 170 -4.63 -18.50 2.68
N ASP A 171 -4.97 -17.25 2.35
CA ASP A 171 -5.92 -16.91 1.28
C ASP A 171 -5.46 -17.39 -0.10
N VAL A 172 -4.15 -17.33 -0.37
CA VAL A 172 -3.53 -17.81 -1.62
C VAL A 172 -3.57 -19.34 -1.65
N GLU A 173 -3.14 -20.01 -0.59
CA GLU A 173 -3.17 -21.47 -0.50
C GLU A 173 -4.60 -22.01 -0.71
N ALA A 174 -5.59 -21.36 -0.09
CA ALA A 174 -7.00 -21.70 -0.26
C ALA A 174 -7.53 -21.56 -1.69
N SER A 175 -6.87 -20.80 -2.57
CA SER A 175 -7.23 -20.73 -4.00
C SER A 175 -6.84 -21.99 -4.77
N PHE A 176 -5.96 -22.83 -4.23
CA PHE A 176 -5.46 -24.04 -4.88
C PHE A 176 -5.95 -25.34 -4.23
N ASP A 177 -6.76 -25.26 -3.18
CA ASP A 177 -7.34 -26.44 -2.52
C ASP A 177 -8.39 -27.12 -3.43
N PRO A 178 -8.09 -28.32 -3.97
CA PRO A 178 -8.97 -29.01 -4.91
C PRO A 178 -10.25 -29.53 -4.24
N SER A 179 -10.29 -29.63 -2.90
CA SER A 179 -11.48 -30.10 -2.16
C SER A 179 -12.67 -29.12 -2.23
N ARG A 180 -12.43 -27.87 -2.70
CA ARG A 180 -13.47 -26.86 -2.94
C ARG A 180 -13.90 -26.73 -4.41
N GLY A 181 -13.25 -27.45 -5.33
CA GLY A 181 -13.57 -27.47 -6.77
C GLY A 181 -14.40 -28.68 -7.24
N GLY A 182 -14.70 -29.63 -6.35
CA GLY A 182 -15.43 -30.86 -6.66
C GLY A 182 -16.94 -30.68 -6.70
N GLY A 183 -17.46 -30.01 -7.73
CA GLY A 183 -18.90 -29.75 -7.82
C GLY A 183 -19.44 -29.36 -9.19
N VAL A 184 -19.05 -30.07 -10.26
CA VAL A 184 -20.01 -30.47 -11.31
C VAL A 184 -19.56 -31.83 -11.84
N GLY A 185 -20.25 -32.88 -11.41
CA GLY A 185 -20.24 -34.18 -12.07
C GLY A 185 -21.14 -34.16 -13.30
N VAL A 186 -20.67 -34.88 -14.33
CA VAL A 186 -21.38 -35.51 -15.47
C VAL A 186 -22.50 -34.72 -16.15
#